data_AF-A0A8J7L360-F1
#
_entry.id   AF-A0A8J7L360-F1
#
_cell.length_a   1.000
_cell.length_b   1.000
_cell.length_c   1.000
_cell.angle_alpha   90.00
_cell.angle_beta   90.00
_cell.angle_gamma   90.00
#
_symmetry.space_group_name_H-M   'P 1'
#
loop_
_entity.id
_entity.type
_entity.pdbx_description
1 polymer ?
#
loop_
_entity_poly.entity_id
_entity_poly.type
_entity_poly.pdbx_seq_one_letter_code
_entity_poly.pdbx_strand_id
1 'polypeptide(L)'
;MRRIGGQILLLLQSGTLKLLVFAGIILLAWGTVAPVGTLVWWLSQSSESLGIKKNLAKNLSRDSRSPKVDKSENIDCYIVFLPGVGDFSANQLTPGEEFFLHKLEQIHRNCVAVRDVFPYSIANESLGGRRLLAPLWSAAEKADGWFSNTDILIKIRNLWRFAISADERYGHIYNLGIADVIVNRMNAVHPLSKRPKQGLKLILVGTSGGVQVALGAAPYLDRWLNAQLFVVSIGGDFDGEEGFEVVEHVYQLVGRRDWIEDLSQIVFASRWPITVGSPFNQARRQGRYTVVKTGPHAHSGSQGYFGTTTIGQSQTTYVELTLKKVNQLPIWSNQNQK
;
A
#
# COMPACT_ATOMS: atom_id res chain seq x y z
N MET A 1 -31.58 -34.91 -14.97
CA MET A 1 -31.80 -33.75 -14.06
C MET A 1 -32.01 -34.10 -12.59
N ARG A 2 -32.59 -35.26 -12.21
CA ARG A 2 -32.81 -35.61 -10.77
C ARG A 2 -31.57 -35.97 -9.93
N ARG A 3 -30.41 -36.28 -10.53
CA ARG A 3 -29.18 -36.64 -9.79
C ARG A 3 -28.36 -35.46 -9.27
N ILE A 4 -28.46 -34.28 -9.89
CA ILE A 4 -27.67 -33.10 -9.51
C ILE A 4 -28.29 -32.39 -8.29
N GLY A 5 -29.62 -32.33 -8.23
CA GLY A 5 -30.34 -31.76 -7.08
C GLY A 5 -30.12 -32.53 -5.77
N GLY A 6 -29.99 -33.87 -5.83
CA GLY A 6 -29.70 -34.69 -4.65
C GLY A 6 -28.28 -34.51 -4.09
N GLN A 7 -27.28 -34.28 -4.95
CA GLN A 7 -25.90 -34.01 -4.52
C GLN A 7 -25.75 -32.62 -3.89
N ILE A 8 -26.46 -31.61 -4.40
CA ILE A 8 -26.49 -30.27 -3.80
C ILE A 8 -27.20 -30.29 -2.44
N LEU A 9 -28.28 -31.09 -2.30
CA LEU A 9 -28.99 -31.25 -1.03
C LEU A 9 -28.17 -32.00 0.04
N LEU A 10 -27.35 -32.98 -0.38
CA LEU A 10 -26.42 -33.71 0.49
C LEU A 10 -25.21 -32.85 0.89
N LEU A 11 -24.70 -32.01 -0.01
CA LEU A 11 -23.72 -30.96 0.32
C LEU A 11 -24.29 -29.98 1.35
N LEU A 12 -25.57 -29.62 1.24
CA LEU A 12 -26.31 -28.78 2.20
C LEU A 12 -26.47 -29.37 3.60
N GLN A 13 -26.47 -30.70 3.74
CA GLN A 13 -26.60 -31.39 5.02
C GLN A 13 -25.24 -31.83 5.62
N SER A 14 -24.15 -31.69 4.88
CA SER A 14 -22.82 -32.11 5.31
C SER A 14 -22.26 -31.21 6.43
N GLY A 15 -21.57 -31.81 7.41
CA GLY A 15 -20.89 -31.06 8.49
C GLY A 15 -19.89 -30.03 7.96
N THR A 16 -19.30 -30.30 6.79
CA THR A 16 -18.37 -29.40 6.10
C THR A 16 -19.02 -28.11 5.63
N LEU A 17 -20.24 -28.15 5.08
CA LEU A 17 -20.93 -26.91 4.70
C LEU A 17 -21.32 -26.10 5.93
N LYS A 18 -21.78 -26.75 7.00
CA LYS A 18 -22.08 -26.05 8.27
C LYS A 18 -20.84 -25.34 8.83
N LEU A 19 -19.68 -25.98 8.75
CA LEU A 19 -18.39 -25.38 9.12
C LEU A 19 -18.03 -24.18 8.22
N LEU A 20 -18.20 -24.29 6.90
CA LEU A 20 -17.94 -23.19 5.96
C LEU A 20 -18.88 -21.99 6.20
N VAL A 21 -20.18 -22.25 6.41
CA VAL A 21 -21.16 -21.21 6.74
C VAL A 21 -20.81 -20.54 8.06
N PHE A 22 -20.45 -21.32 9.08
CA PHE A 22 -20.05 -20.80 10.37
C PHE A 22 -18.78 -19.95 10.28
N ALA A 23 -17.76 -20.41 9.53
CA ALA A 23 -16.55 -19.64 9.25
C ALA A 23 -16.87 -18.34 8.50
N GLY A 24 -17.79 -18.37 7.53
CA GLY A 24 -18.28 -17.19 6.82
C GLY A 24 -18.96 -16.18 7.74
N ILE A 25 -19.81 -16.64 8.66
CA ILE A 25 -20.46 -15.79 9.68
C ILE A 25 -19.42 -15.14 10.58
N ILE A 26 -18.43 -15.89 11.07
CA ILE A 26 -17.33 -15.34 11.88
C ILE A 26 -16.57 -14.26 11.09
N LEU A 27 -16.27 -14.53 9.82
CA LEU A 27 -15.57 -13.59 8.96
C LEU A 27 -16.37 -12.30 8.77
N LEU A 28 -17.68 -12.39 8.51
CA LEU A 28 -18.57 -11.22 8.40
C LEU A 28 -18.72 -10.44 9.71
N ALA A 29 -18.83 -11.14 10.84
CA ALA A 29 -18.86 -10.52 12.16
C ALA A 29 -17.55 -9.76 12.43
N TRP A 30 -16.40 -10.35 12.09
CA TRP A 30 -15.10 -9.68 12.21
C TRP A 30 -15.03 -8.45 11.30
N GLY A 31 -15.49 -8.57 10.05
CA GLY A 31 -15.59 -7.43 9.12
C GLY A 31 -16.41 -6.27 9.68
N THR A 32 -17.56 -6.57 10.30
CA THR A 32 -18.41 -5.56 10.96
C THR A 32 -17.68 -4.79 12.06
N VAL A 33 -16.81 -5.47 12.82
CA VAL A 33 -16.06 -4.87 13.94
C VAL A 33 -14.72 -4.26 13.49
N ALA A 34 -14.22 -4.59 12.30
CA ALA A 34 -12.91 -4.15 11.81
C ALA A 34 -12.73 -2.61 11.78
N PRO A 35 -13.75 -1.79 11.41
CA PRO A 35 -13.65 -0.34 11.42
C PRO A 35 -13.58 0.28 12.82
N VAL A 36 -13.97 -0.43 13.89
CA VAL A 36 -14.04 0.13 15.26
C VAL A 36 -12.69 0.72 15.69
N GLY A 37 -11.59 0.04 15.41
CA GLY A 37 -10.25 0.57 15.73
C GLY A 37 -9.92 1.88 15.01
N THR A 38 -10.42 2.06 13.78
CA THR A 38 -10.27 3.30 13.00
C THR A 38 -11.10 4.43 13.58
N LEU A 39 -12.34 4.13 13.99
CA LEU A 39 -13.25 5.10 14.60
C LEU A 39 -12.74 5.54 15.99
N VAL A 40 -12.26 4.60 16.82
CA VAL A 40 -11.70 4.92 18.14
C VAL A 40 -10.47 5.80 18.01
N TRP A 41 -9.56 5.49 17.08
CA TRP A 41 -8.41 6.34 16.80
C TRP A 41 -8.85 7.76 16.38
N TRP A 42 -9.81 7.86 15.46
CA TRP A 42 -10.32 9.14 14.99
C TRP A 42 -10.93 9.99 16.11
N LEU A 43 -11.75 9.38 16.97
CA LEU A 43 -12.34 10.05 18.13
C LEU A 43 -11.32 10.48 19.17
N SER A 44 -10.18 9.78 19.26
CA SER A 44 -9.08 10.14 20.18
C SER A 44 -8.22 11.30 19.67
N GLN A 45 -8.36 11.66 18.39
CA GLN A 45 -7.52 12.66 17.74
C GLN A 45 -8.19 14.05 17.82
N SER A 46 -7.43 15.08 18.19
CA SER A 46 -7.95 16.45 18.23
C SER A 46 -8.15 17.00 16.81
N SER A 47 -9.11 17.90 16.61
CA SER A 47 -9.35 18.53 15.29
C SER A 47 -8.12 19.26 14.74
N GLU A 48 -7.24 19.77 15.61
CA GLU A 48 -5.93 20.34 15.25
C GLU A 48 -4.93 19.30 14.73
N SER A 49 -5.04 18.06 15.21
CA SER A 49 -4.17 16.94 14.83
C SER A 49 -4.75 16.05 13.73
N LEU A 50 -6.04 16.23 13.40
CA LEU A 50 -6.65 15.78 12.13
C LEU A 50 -6.57 16.86 11.03
N GLY A 51 -6.06 18.04 11.38
CA GLY A 51 -5.80 19.18 10.50
C GLY A 51 -4.37 19.72 10.58
N ILE A 52 -3.37 18.87 10.88
CA ILE A 52 -1.98 19.24 11.24
C ILE A 52 -1.31 20.11 10.17
N LYS A 53 -1.03 21.39 10.39
CA LYS A 53 -1.71 22.39 11.23
C LYS A 53 -1.97 23.59 10.30
N LYS A 54 -3.17 23.65 9.71
CA LYS A 54 -3.69 24.75 8.84
C LYS A 54 -2.93 25.05 7.53
N ASN A 55 -2.41 24.03 6.82
CA ASN A 55 -1.32 24.09 5.82
C ASN A 55 0.04 24.04 6.51
N LEU A 56 0.93 23.11 6.13
CA LEU A 56 2.34 23.17 6.50
C LEU A 56 3.02 24.49 6.05
N ALA A 57 2.33 25.32 5.25
CA ALA A 57 2.70 26.70 4.98
C ALA A 57 1.58 27.60 4.39
N LYS A 58 0.60 28.07 5.18
CA LYS A 58 0.23 29.51 5.04
C LYS A 58 1.34 30.41 5.65
N ASN A 59 2.28 29.74 6.36
CA ASN A 59 3.37 30.24 7.17
C ASN A 59 4.78 29.82 6.67
N LEU A 60 4.98 29.70 5.35
CA LEU A 60 6.31 29.93 4.75
C LEU A 60 6.68 31.43 4.73
N SER A 61 5.78 32.27 5.22
CA SER A 61 5.97 33.70 5.36
C SER A 61 6.99 34.02 6.45
N ARG A 62 8.10 34.61 5.98
CA ARG A 62 9.01 35.54 6.66
C ARG A 62 9.43 35.16 8.08
N ASP A 63 10.49 34.38 8.20
CA ASP A 63 11.58 34.88 9.02
C ASP A 63 12.95 34.48 8.46
N SER A 64 13.85 35.45 8.50
CA SER A 64 15.18 35.44 7.88
C SER A 64 16.21 35.17 8.96
N ARG A 65 16.49 33.90 9.25
CA ARG A 65 17.77 33.51 9.88
C ARG A 65 18.03 32.03 9.64
N SER A 66 18.99 31.77 8.75
CA SER A 66 19.51 30.43 8.48
C SER A 66 20.47 30.00 9.60
N PRO A 67 20.31 28.81 10.19
CA PRO A 67 21.45 28.07 10.68
C PRO A 67 22.16 27.45 9.47
N LYS A 68 23.49 27.50 9.45
CA LYS A 68 24.31 26.75 8.50
C LYS A 68 24.02 25.27 8.69
N VAL A 69 23.38 24.65 7.71
CA VAL A 69 23.30 23.20 7.58
C VAL A 69 24.36 22.80 6.58
N ASP A 70 25.24 21.91 7.02
CA ASP A 70 26.27 21.26 6.20
C ASP A 70 25.68 20.66 4.92
N LYS A 71 26.52 20.50 3.89
CA LYS A 71 26.18 20.02 2.54
C LYS A 71 25.32 18.74 2.56
N SER A 72 24.01 18.88 2.75
CA SER A 72 23.03 17.84 2.46
C SER A 72 22.97 17.71 0.94
N GLU A 73 23.11 16.49 0.44
CA GLU A 73 22.65 16.16 -0.91
C GLU A 73 21.21 16.70 -1.05
N ASN A 74 20.92 17.32 -2.20
CA ASN A 74 19.64 17.99 -2.42
C ASN A 74 18.56 16.93 -2.64
N ILE A 75 18.02 16.36 -1.56
CA ILE A 75 16.92 15.40 -1.59
C ILE A 75 15.66 16.14 -2.01
N ASP A 76 15.13 15.75 -3.16
CA ASP A 76 13.89 16.27 -3.74
C ASP A 76 12.90 15.15 -4.08
N CYS A 77 13.20 13.92 -3.67
CA CYS A 77 12.45 12.73 -3.98
C CYS A 77 12.29 11.82 -2.75
N TYR A 78 11.09 11.29 -2.54
CA TYR A 78 10.82 10.26 -1.53
C TYR A 78 10.20 9.03 -2.21
N ILE A 79 10.71 7.86 -1.84
CA ILE A 79 10.18 6.56 -2.26
C ILE A 79 9.51 5.95 -1.03
N VAL A 80 8.20 6.06 -0.92
CA VAL A 80 7.45 5.52 0.23
C VAL A 80 7.00 4.11 -0.11
N PHE A 81 7.45 3.12 0.65
CA PHE A 81 7.09 1.73 0.43
C PHE A 81 5.89 1.32 1.31
N LEU A 82 4.86 0.75 0.68
CA LEU A 82 3.65 0.27 1.34
C LEU A 82 3.52 -1.25 1.13
N PRO A 83 3.90 -2.07 2.13
CA PRO A 83 3.87 -3.53 2.04
C PRO A 83 2.49 -4.13 1.80
N GLY A 84 2.48 -5.40 1.40
CA GLY A 84 1.28 -6.14 1.00
C GLY A 84 0.57 -6.75 2.20
N VAL A 85 -0.64 -7.28 1.97
CA VAL A 85 -1.47 -7.82 3.05
C VAL A 85 -0.83 -9.01 3.78
N GLY A 86 0.21 -9.61 3.21
CA GLY A 86 1.01 -10.66 3.82
C GLY A 86 2.02 -10.19 4.89
N ASP A 87 2.24 -8.88 5.02
CA ASP A 87 3.27 -8.35 5.91
C ASP A 87 2.77 -8.10 7.34
N PHE A 88 3.67 -8.30 8.29
CA PHE A 88 3.34 -8.45 9.71
C PHE A 88 3.54 -7.16 10.51
N SER A 89 4.43 -6.25 10.07
CA SER A 89 4.71 -5.00 10.77
C SER A 89 5.41 -3.94 9.91
N ALA A 90 5.43 -2.69 10.40
CA ALA A 90 6.16 -1.58 9.76
C ALA A 90 7.67 -1.81 9.63
N ASN A 91 8.25 -2.69 10.47
CA ASN A 91 9.70 -2.85 10.60
C ASN A 91 10.22 -4.18 10.05
N GLN A 92 9.34 -4.98 9.42
CA GLN A 92 9.70 -6.29 8.88
C GLN A 92 9.46 -6.26 7.38
N LEU A 93 10.48 -5.82 6.64
CA LEU A 93 10.56 -6.05 5.21
C LEU A 93 11.10 -7.46 4.96
N THR A 94 10.64 -8.09 3.88
CA THR A 94 11.28 -9.31 3.40
C THR A 94 12.69 -8.99 2.85
N PRO A 95 13.63 -9.98 2.81
CA PRO A 95 14.95 -9.75 2.24
C PRO A 95 14.93 -9.23 0.79
N GLY A 96 13.91 -9.60 0.02
CA GLY A 96 13.73 -9.10 -1.35
C GLY A 96 13.28 -7.64 -1.40
N GLU A 97 12.37 -7.22 -0.52
CA GLU A 97 11.94 -5.82 -0.43
C GLU A 97 13.06 -4.92 0.06
N GLU A 98 13.84 -5.38 1.05
CA GLU A 98 15.05 -4.68 1.49
C GLU A 98 16.06 -4.52 0.36
N PHE A 99 16.33 -5.61 -0.37
CA PHE A 99 17.21 -5.58 -1.54
C PHE A 99 16.71 -4.56 -2.58
N PHE A 100 15.42 -4.60 -2.91
CA PHE A 100 14.81 -3.73 -3.90
C PHE A 100 14.94 -2.25 -3.51
N LEU A 101 14.55 -1.88 -2.28
CA LEU A 101 14.57 -0.50 -1.81
C LEU A 101 16.00 0.04 -1.69
N HIS A 102 16.91 -0.76 -1.12
CA HIS A 102 18.31 -0.40 -1.02
C HIS A 102 18.93 -0.15 -2.40
N LYS A 103 18.60 -0.97 -3.39
CA LYS A 103 19.09 -0.78 -4.76
C LYS A 103 18.48 0.46 -5.43
N LEU A 104 17.20 0.76 -5.22
CA LEU A 104 16.60 1.99 -5.74
C LEU A 104 17.28 3.24 -5.18
N GLU A 105 17.55 3.30 -3.88
CA GLU A 105 18.27 4.43 -3.27
C GLU A 105 19.70 4.56 -3.79
N GLN A 106 20.40 3.43 -3.99
CA GLN A 106 21.75 3.43 -4.58
C GLN A 106 21.77 4.00 -6.00
N ILE A 107 20.73 3.71 -6.79
CA ILE A 107 20.59 4.16 -8.19
C ILE A 107 20.13 5.63 -8.24
N HIS A 108 19.16 6.01 -7.41
CA HIS A 108 18.55 7.33 -7.38
C HIS A 108 18.98 8.10 -6.12
N ARG A 109 20.20 8.63 -6.12
CA ARG A 109 20.82 9.27 -4.94
C ARG A 109 20.12 10.54 -4.44
N ASN A 110 19.26 11.15 -5.24
CA ASN A 110 18.42 12.29 -4.82
C ASN A 110 17.11 11.84 -4.16
N CYS A 111 16.84 10.54 -4.12
CA CYS A 111 15.68 9.94 -3.47
C CYS A 111 16.05 9.31 -2.13
N VAL A 112 15.14 9.42 -1.18
CA VAL A 112 15.22 8.74 0.13
C VAL A 112 14.06 7.75 0.24
N ALA A 113 14.34 6.50 0.63
CA ALA A 113 13.30 5.52 0.87
C ALA A 113 12.72 5.65 2.28
N VAL A 114 11.39 5.63 2.35
CA VAL A 114 10.63 5.54 3.61
C VAL A 114 10.07 4.13 3.69
N ARG A 115 10.62 3.34 4.59
CA ARG A 115 10.44 1.88 4.64
C ARG A 115 9.41 1.45 5.69
N ASP A 116 9.20 2.29 6.70
CA ASP A 116 8.49 2.02 7.95
C ASP A 116 7.07 2.62 7.97
N VAL A 117 6.36 2.48 6.85
CA VAL A 117 4.93 2.80 6.73
C VAL A 117 4.15 1.50 6.67
N PHE A 118 3.42 1.16 7.73
CA PHE A 118 2.55 -0.01 7.72
C PHE A 118 1.13 0.34 7.27
N PRO A 119 0.73 -0.03 6.04
CA PRO A 119 -0.56 0.38 5.46
C PRO A 119 -1.77 -0.16 6.20
N TYR A 120 -1.58 -1.15 7.10
CA TYR A 120 -2.65 -1.83 7.83
C TYR A 120 -2.79 -1.38 9.31
N SER A 121 -2.12 -0.30 9.70
CA SER A 121 -2.21 0.31 11.03
C SER A 121 -2.08 1.83 10.99
N ILE A 122 -3.17 2.52 11.29
CA ILE A 122 -3.17 4.00 11.39
C ILE A 122 -2.25 4.51 12.50
N ALA A 123 -2.07 3.75 13.58
CA ALA A 123 -1.11 4.10 14.63
C ALA A 123 0.34 3.82 14.22
N ASN A 124 0.56 3.22 13.05
CA ASN A 124 1.83 2.68 12.58
C ASN A 124 2.56 1.78 13.60
N GLU A 125 1.79 1.18 14.52
CA GLU A 125 2.29 0.21 15.48
C GLU A 125 2.27 -1.20 14.88
N SER A 126 3.30 -1.99 15.20
CA SER A 126 3.34 -3.42 14.95
C SER A 126 2.24 -4.13 15.76
N LEU A 127 1.95 -5.38 15.41
CA LEU A 127 0.94 -6.20 16.10
C LEU A 127 1.15 -6.29 17.64
N GLY A 128 2.37 -6.07 18.13
CA GLY A 128 2.72 -6.02 19.56
C GLY A 128 2.59 -4.65 20.25
N GLY A 129 2.07 -3.63 19.56
CA GLY A 129 1.85 -2.27 20.11
C GLY A 129 0.72 -2.17 21.14
N ARG A 130 0.47 -0.97 21.67
CA ARG A 130 -0.35 -0.69 22.87
C ARG A 130 -1.85 -0.99 22.69
N ARG A 131 -2.22 -2.27 22.64
CA ARG A 131 -3.62 -2.74 22.67
C ARG A 131 -3.81 -3.77 23.79
N LEU A 132 -5.03 -3.83 24.32
CA LEU A 132 -5.46 -4.75 25.39
C LEU A 132 -5.12 -6.24 25.13
N LEU A 133 -4.85 -6.61 23.86
CA LEU A 133 -4.52 -7.97 23.43
C LEU A 133 -3.06 -8.15 22.95
N ALA A 134 -2.17 -7.16 23.13
CA ALA A 134 -0.76 -7.19 22.71
C ALA A 134 0.05 -8.41 23.23
N PRO A 135 -0.19 -8.92 24.46
CA PRO A 135 0.51 -10.12 24.94
C PRO A 135 0.15 -11.38 24.14
N LEU A 136 -1.11 -11.48 23.69
CA LEU A 136 -1.59 -12.61 22.89
C LEU A 136 -0.94 -12.62 21.51
N TRP A 137 -0.80 -11.46 20.87
CA TRP A 137 -0.13 -11.32 19.59
C TRP A 137 1.38 -11.53 19.68
N SER A 138 2.03 -11.01 20.73
CA SER A 138 3.47 -11.21 20.96
C SER A 138 3.81 -12.68 21.30
N ALA A 139 2.90 -13.40 21.95
CA ALA A 139 3.04 -14.84 22.19
C ALA A 139 2.83 -15.64 20.89
N ALA A 140 1.90 -15.20 20.04
CA ALA A 140 1.62 -15.83 18.75
C ALA A 140 2.75 -15.65 17.74
N GLU A 141 3.50 -14.54 17.80
CA GLU A 141 4.68 -14.28 16.97
C GLU A 141 5.90 -15.14 17.37
N LYS A 142 5.92 -15.66 18.61
CA LYS A 142 7.09 -16.37 19.20
C LYS A 142 6.95 -17.89 19.30
N ALA A 143 5.79 -18.45 19.00
CA ALA A 143 5.51 -19.85 19.24
C ALA A 143 5.46 -20.65 17.94
N ASP A 144 6.36 -21.63 17.78
CA ASP A 144 6.34 -22.57 16.66
C ASP A 144 5.38 -23.74 16.92
N GLY A 145 4.73 -24.24 15.86
CA GLY A 145 4.07 -25.55 15.83
C GLY A 145 2.55 -25.56 15.93
N TRP A 146 1.91 -24.67 16.71
CA TRP A 146 0.43 -24.50 16.71
C TRP A 146 0.01 -23.27 15.88
N PHE A 147 0.89 -22.28 15.75
CA PHE A 147 0.62 -20.94 15.17
C PHE A 147 0.78 -20.83 13.64
N SER A 148 0.85 -21.94 12.91
CA SER A 148 0.80 -21.98 11.43
C SER A 148 -0.40 -21.18 10.85
N ASN A 149 -1.48 -21.01 11.62
CA ASN A 149 -2.69 -20.29 11.20
C ASN A 149 -2.69 -18.79 11.58
N THR A 150 -1.73 -18.31 12.37
CA THR A 150 -1.69 -16.88 12.76
C THR A 150 -1.30 -15.99 11.60
N ASP A 151 -0.42 -16.47 10.73
CA ASP A 151 -0.15 -15.84 9.43
C ASP A 151 -1.43 -15.64 8.62
N ILE A 152 -2.32 -16.64 8.59
CA ILE A 152 -3.62 -16.56 7.92
C ILE A 152 -4.53 -15.52 8.59
N LEU A 153 -4.61 -15.49 9.93
CA LEU A 153 -5.42 -14.51 10.66
C LEU A 153 -4.95 -13.07 10.42
N ILE A 154 -3.64 -12.85 10.34
CA ILE A 154 -3.04 -11.55 10.06
C ILE A 154 -3.33 -11.12 8.63
N LYS A 155 -3.20 -12.02 7.66
CA LYS A 155 -3.60 -11.78 6.27
C LYS A 155 -5.08 -11.40 6.16
N ILE A 156 -5.96 -12.10 6.87
CA ILE A 156 -7.40 -11.76 6.92
C ILE A 156 -7.61 -10.38 7.54
N ARG A 157 -6.93 -10.06 8.65
CA ARG A 157 -6.99 -8.72 9.25
C ARG A 157 -6.53 -7.64 8.27
N ASN A 158 -5.41 -7.85 7.59
CA ASN A 158 -4.87 -6.89 6.62
C ASN A 158 -5.79 -6.76 5.41
N LEU A 159 -6.43 -7.85 4.97
CA LEU A 159 -7.47 -7.81 3.95
C LEU A 159 -8.68 -6.98 4.38
N TRP A 160 -9.09 -7.05 5.65
CA TRP A 160 -10.12 -6.14 6.18
C TRP A 160 -9.68 -4.68 6.18
N ARG A 161 -8.39 -4.40 6.42
CA ARG A 161 -7.85 -3.03 6.37
C ARG A 161 -7.81 -2.49 4.94
N PHE A 162 -7.46 -3.34 3.98
CA PHE A 162 -7.64 -3.06 2.55
C PHE A 162 -9.11 -2.75 2.23
N ALA A 163 -10.05 -3.60 2.67
CA ALA A 163 -11.47 -3.37 2.44
C ALA A 163 -11.98 -2.07 3.07
N ILE A 164 -11.50 -1.71 4.27
CA ILE A 164 -11.83 -0.43 4.92
C ILE A 164 -11.28 0.76 4.11
N SER A 165 -10.06 0.65 3.59
CA SER A 165 -9.44 1.70 2.77
C SER A 165 -10.20 1.97 1.48
N ALA A 166 -10.85 0.94 0.91
CA ALA A 166 -11.71 1.00 -0.27
C ALA A 166 -13.19 1.32 0.03
N ASP A 167 -13.60 1.37 1.30
CA ASP A 167 -15.00 1.61 1.67
C ASP A 167 -15.25 3.11 1.84
N GLU A 168 -16.19 3.69 1.09
CA GLU A 168 -16.49 5.14 1.14
C GLU A 168 -16.84 5.65 2.56
N ARG A 169 -17.40 4.81 3.43
CA ARG A 169 -17.88 5.24 4.77
C ARG A 169 -16.74 5.38 5.77
N TYR A 170 -15.70 4.57 5.63
CA TYR A 170 -14.60 4.47 6.60
C TYR A 170 -13.23 4.82 6.01
N GLY A 171 -13.10 4.68 4.69
CA GLY A 171 -11.87 4.86 3.91
C GLY A 171 -11.30 6.26 4.09
N HIS A 172 -12.12 7.30 4.06
CA HIS A 172 -11.65 8.67 4.28
C HIS A 172 -10.90 8.85 5.61
N ILE A 173 -11.41 8.26 6.70
CA ILE A 173 -10.75 8.35 8.02
C ILE A 173 -9.48 7.50 8.03
N TYR A 174 -9.58 6.29 7.48
CA TYR A 174 -8.47 5.35 7.41
C TYR A 174 -7.28 5.92 6.64
N ASN A 175 -7.56 6.39 5.43
CA ASN A 175 -6.60 6.88 4.47
C ASN A 175 -5.96 8.20 4.89
N LEU A 176 -6.74 9.08 5.55
CA LEU A 176 -6.23 10.28 6.23
C LEU A 176 -5.14 9.91 7.26
N GLY A 177 -5.43 8.92 8.09
CA GLY A 177 -4.49 8.46 9.11
C GLY A 177 -3.22 7.86 8.52
N ILE A 178 -3.34 7.10 7.43
CA ILE A 178 -2.16 6.58 6.72
C ILE A 178 -1.34 7.71 6.08
N ALA A 179 -1.99 8.72 5.49
CA ALA A 179 -1.28 9.88 4.96
C ALA A 179 -0.46 10.60 6.06
N ASP A 180 -1.02 10.75 7.26
CA ASP A 180 -0.32 11.36 8.39
C ASP A 180 0.92 10.54 8.79
N VAL A 181 0.77 9.22 8.86
CA VAL A 181 1.90 8.30 9.08
C VAL A 181 2.98 8.48 8.01
N ILE A 182 2.60 8.55 6.73
CA ILE A 182 3.55 8.76 5.63
C ILE A 182 4.35 10.05 5.85
N VAL A 183 3.68 11.18 6.10
CA VAL A 183 4.36 12.47 6.33
C VAL A 183 5.27 12.43 7.54
N ASN A 184 4.82 11.82 8.64
CA ASN A 184 5.61 11.70 9.86
C ASN A 184 6.87 10.86 9.64
N ARG A 185 6.77 9.75 8.89
CA ARG A 185 7.92 8.91 8.56
C ARG A 185 8.86 9.56 7.56
N MET A 186 8.33 10.25 6.55
CA MET A 186 9.14 11.07 5.64
C MET A 186 10.00 12.06 6.44
N ASN A 187 9.39 12.84 7.34
CA ASN A 187 10.11 13.80 8.17
C ASN A 187 11.13 13.14 9.13
N ALA A 188 10.86 11.92 9.61
CA ALA A 188 11.75 11.20 10.49
C ALA A 188 13.03 10.72 9.77
N VAL A 189 12.91 10.28 8.50
CA VAL A 189 14.06 9.82 7.70
C VAL A 189 14.84 11.02 7.13
N HIS A 190 14.14 11.98 6.53
CA HIS A 190 14.74 13.22 6.03
C HIS A 190 13.73 14.36 6.18
N PRO A 191 13.98 15.37 7.04
CA PRO A 191 13.05 16.46 7.25
C PRO A 191 12.69 17.19 5.96
N LEU A 192 11.39 17.40 5.72
CA LEU A 192 10.94 18.11 4.53
C LEU A 192 11.53 19.53 4.51
N SER A 193 12.15 19.88 3.38
CA SER A 193 12.72 21.22 3.21
C SER A 193 11.62 22.27 3.27
N LYS A 194 11.83 23.30 4.07
CA LYS A 194 10.92 24.46 4.13
C LYS A 194 10.90 25.23 2.81
N ARG A 195 12.00 25.22 2.04
CA ARG A 195 12.09 25.93 0.76
C ARG A 195 12.69 25.00 -0.29
N PRO A 196 11.89 24.05 -0.83
CA PRO A 196 12.39 23.15 -1.84
C PRO A 196 12.73 23.95 -3.10
N LYS A 197 13.95 23.78 -3.63
CA LYS A 197 14.41 24.49 -4.84
C LYS A 197 13.74 23.96 -6.11
N GLN A 198 13.23 22.73 -6.06
CA GLN A 198 12.50 22.04 -7.12
C GLN A 198 11.23 21.44 -6.50
N GLY A 199 10.21 21.12 -7.31
CA GLY A 199 9.00 20.47 -6.81
C GLY A 199 9.32 19.12 -6.18
N LEU A 200 8.74 18.83 -5.01
CA LEU A 200 8.91 17.55 -4.31
C LEU A 200 8.33 16.43 -5.19
N LYS A 201 9.09 15.37 -5.42
CA LYS A 201 8.59 14.15 -6.06
C LYS A 201 8.29 13.10 -5.01
N LEU A 202 7.06 12.60 -4.95
CA LEU A 202 6.66 11.56 -4.02
C LEU A 202 6.20 10.32 -4.79
N ILE A 203 6.97 9.24 -4.66
CA ILE A 203 6.73 7.96 -5.32
C ILE A 203 6.21 6.98 -4.29
N LEU A 204 4.92 6.68 -4.35
CA LEU A 204 4.28 5.67 -3.51
C LEU A 204 4.45 4.31 -4.19
N VAL A 205 5.29 3.45 -3.64
CA VAL A 205 5.51 2.09 -4.11
C VAL A 205 4.68 1.15 -3.26
N GLY A 206 3.59 0.62 -3.80
CA GLY A 206 2.72 -0.33 -3.10
C GLY A 206 2.80 -1.72 -3.70
N THR A 207 2.59 -2.74 -2.88
CA THR A 207 2.45 -4.14 -3.32
C THR A 207 1.11 -4.73 -2.87
N SER A 208 0.46 -5.52 -3.73
CA SER A 208 -0.88 -6.09 -3.47
C SER A 208 -1.85 -5.01 -2.94
N GLY A 209 -2.58 -5.27 -1.85
CA GLY A 209 -3.49 -4.31 -1.23
C GLY A 209 -2.85 -3.04 -0.66
N GLY A 210 -1.51 -2.97 -0.54
CA GLY A 210 -0.80 -1.76 -0.17
C GLY A 210 -1.00 -0.64 -1.20
N VAL A 211 -1.34 -0.99 -2.45
CA VAL A 211 -1.62 -0.05 -3.53
C VAL A 211 -2.95 0.68 -3.32
N GLN A 212 -4.02 -0.01 -2.92
CA GLN A 212 -5.26 0.64 -2.50
C GLN A 212 -4.99 1.67 -1.41
N VAL A 213 -4.23 1.30 -0.40
CA VAL A 213 -3.93 2.19 0.73
C VAL A 213 -3.08 3.39 0.28
N ALA A 214 -2.13 3.18 -0.63
CA ALA A 214 -1.34 4.25 -1.23
C ALA A 214 -2.22 5.24 -2.01
N LEU A 215 -3.11 4.72 -2.86
CA LEU A 215 -4.07 5.51 -3.64
C LEU A 215 -5.04 6.27 -2.74
N GLY A 216 -5.57 5.61 -1.71
CA GLY A 216 -6.43 6.22 -0.70
C GLY A 216 -5.76 7.39 0.03
N ALA A 217 -4.46 7.27 0.35
CA ALA A 217 -3.71 8.34 1.01
C ALA A 217 -3.39 9.52 0.08
N ALA A 218 -3.34 9.31 -1.24
CA ALA A 218 -2.87 10.29 -2.20
C ALA A 218 -3.63 11.64 -2.17
N PRO A 219 -4.98 11.71 -2.08
CA PRO A 219 -5.71 12.98 -2.00
C PRO A 219 -5.40 13.80 -0.74
N TYR A 220 -4.93 13.17 0.33
CA TYR A 220 -4.49 13.86 1.54
C TYR A 220 -3.07 14.39 1.37
N LEU A 221 -2.18 13.54 0.83
CA LEU A 221 -0.80 13.91 0.53
C LEU A 221 -0.72 15.08 -0.46
N ASP A 222 -1.52 15.07 -1.52
CA ASP A 222 -1.61 16.16 -2.52
C ASP A 222 -1.94 17.51 -1.87
N ARG A 223 -2.93 17.51 -0.98
CA ARG A 223 -3.35 18.72 -0.26
C ARG A 223 -2.32 19.23 0.74
N TRP A 224 -1.45 18.36 1.24
CA TRP A 224 -0.51 18.70 2.31
C TRP A 224 0.90 18.99 1.81
N LEU A 225 1.30 18.26 0.78
CA LEU A 225 2.62 18.26 0.19
C LEU A 225 2.43 18.76 -1.24
N ASN A 226 2.86 19.98 -1.53
CA ASN A 226 2.91 20.52 -2.89
C ASN A 226 3.93 19.70 -3.73
N ALA A 227 3.53 18.50 -4.14
CA ALA A 227 4.38 17.43 -4.61
C ALA A 227 3.78 16.73 -5.84
N GLN A 228 4.64 16.31 -6.75
CA GLN A 228 4.24 15.43 -7.87
C GLN A 228 4.10 14.00 -7.34
N LEU A 229 2.88 13.48 -7.38
CA LEU A 229 2.55 12.16 -6.85
C LEU A 229 2.57 11.10 -7.94
N PHE A 230 3.40 10.08 -7.76
CA PHE A 230 3.43 8.90 -8.62
C PHE A 230 3.12 7.66 -7.80
N VAL A 231 2.41 6.70 -8.40
CA VAL A 231 2.20 5.38 -7.80
C VAL A 231 2.87 4.32 -8.64
N VAL A 232 3.76 3.54 -8.03
CA VAL A 232 4.32 2.31 -8.60
C VAL A 232 3.65 1.14 -7.91
N SER A 233 2.69 0.55 -8.61
CA SER A 233 1.92 -0.58 -8.13
C SER A 233 2.58 -1.88 -8.57
N ILE A 234 2.97 -2.74 -7.63
CA ILE A 234 3.64 -4.01 -7.90
C ILE A 234 2.68 -5.14 -7.55
N GLY A 235 2.08 -5.78 -8.57
CA GLY A 235 1.02 -6.77 -8.37
C GLY A 235 -0.14 -6.22 -7.54
N GLY A 236 -0.42 -4.92 -7.67
CA GLY A 236 -1.32 -4.21 -6.77
C GLY A 236 -2.79 -4.41 -7.07
N ASP A 237 -3.57 -4.41 -5.99
CA ASP A 237 -5.02 -4.47 -5.99
C ASP A 237 -5.58 -3.14 -5.48
N PHE A 238 -6.65 -2.67 -6.12
CA PHE A 238 -7.33 -1.43 -5.77
C PHE A 238 -8.73 -1.38 -6.38
N ASP A 239 -9.59 -0.52 -5.84
CA ASP A 239 -10.98 -0.32 -6.23
C ASP A 239 -11.13 0.48 -7.53
N GLY A 240 -10.31 1.50 -7.74
CA GLY A 240 -10.38 2.38 -8.91
C GLY A 240 -11.10 3.70 -8.66
N GLU A 241 -11.49 4.00 -7.41
CA GLU A 241 -12.16 5.24 -7.04
C GLU A 241 -11.15 6.27 -6.50
N GLU A 242 -10.31 5.88 -5.54
CA GLU A 242 -9.47 6.83 -4.82
C GLU A 242 -8.13 7.11 -5.52
N GLY A 243 -7.60 8.33 -5.31
CA GLY A 243 -6.25 8.73 -5.71
C GLY A 243 -6.04 9.04 -7.19
N PHE A 244 -6.80 8.43 -8.11
CA PHE A 244 -6.62 8.59 -9.56
C PHE A 244 -6.82 10.01 -10.09
N GLU A 245 -7.45 10.90 -9.35
CA GLU A 245 -7.64 12.31 -9.74
C GLU A 245 -6.42 13.19 -9.46
N VAL A 246 -5.63 12.85 -8.43
CA VAL A 246 -4.52 13.69 -7.95
C VAL A 246 -3.13 13.14 -8.32
N VAL A 247 -3.03 11.84 -8.60
CA VAL A 247 -1.74 11.25 -9.01
C VAL A 247 -1.41 11.59 -10.46
N GLU A 248 -0.17 11.98 -10.69
CA GLU A 248 0.36 12.28 -12.02
C GLU A 248 0.32 11.04 -12.91
N HIS A 249 0.73 9.90 -12.35
CA HIS A 249 0.74 8.63 -13.07
C HIS A 249 0.73 7.42 -12.14
N VAL A 250 0.02 6.37 -12.54
CA VAL A 250 0.05 5.04 -11.91
C VAL A 250 0.70 4.03 -12.86
N TYR A 251 1.79 3.41 -12.43
CA TYR A 251 2.46 2.32 -13.15
C TYR A 251 2.10 0.99 -12.50
N GLN A 252 1.28 0.19 -13.18
CA GLN A 252 0.88 -1.14 -12.73
C GLN A 252 1.82 -2.19 -13.28
N LEU A 253 2.67 -2.74 -12.43
CA LEU A 253 3.54 -3.87 -12.74
C LEU A 253 2.75 -5.18 -12.57
N VAL A 254 2.64 -5.96 -13.65
CA VAL A 254 1.87 -7.21 -13.68
C VAL A 254 2.72 -8.39 -14.15
N GLY A 255 2.76 -9.43 -13.32
CA GLY A 255 3.32 -10.73 -13.59
C GLY A 255 2.36 -11.63 -14.35
N ARG A 256 2.87 -12.43 -15.30
CA ARG A 256 2.03 -13.33 -16.11
C ARG A 256 1.37 -14.45 -15.29
N ARG A 257 1.88 -14.76 -14.09
CA ARG A 257 1.33 -15.80 -13.20
C ARG A 257 0.67 -15.19 -11.96
N ASP A 258 0.47 -13.88 -11.96
CA ASP A 258 -0.28 -13.20 -10.92
C ASP A 258 -1.75 -13.11 -11.35
N TRP A 259 -2.58 -13.94 -10.74
CA TRP A 259 -4.03 -13.99 -11.00
C TRP A 259 -4.84 -13.12 -10.03
N ILE A 260 -4.19 -12.56 -8.99
CA ILE A 260 -4.89 -11.76 -7.99
C ILE A 260 -5.32 -10.42 -8.58
N GLU A 261 -4.48 -9.83 -9.44
CA GLU A 261 -4.80 -8.58 -10.13
C GLU A 261 -6.10 -8.70 -10.96
N ASP A 262 -6.31 -9.83 -11.63
CA ASP A 262 -7.53 -10.11 -12.40
C ASP A 262 -8.78 -10.09 -11.50
N LEU A 263 -8.68 -10.52 -10.24
CA LEU A 263 -9.80 -10.53 -9.30
C LEU A 263 -10.27 -9.10 -8.98
N SER A 264 -9.33 -8.17 -8.78
CA SER A 264 -9.67 -6.77 -8.52
C SER A 264 -10.43 -6.13 -9.69
N GLN A 265 -10.08 -6.48 -10.92
CA GLN A 265 -10.79 -6.01 -12.11
C GLN A 265 -12.22 -6.52 -12.20
N ILE A 266 -12.51 -7.72 -11.65
CA ILE A 266 -13.85 -8.31 -11.65
C ILE A 266 -14.68 -7.75 -10.51
N VAL A 267 -14.12 -7.64 -9.31
CA VAL A 267 -14.87 -7.28 -8.11
C VAL A 267 -15.26 -5.81 -8.09
N PHE A 268 -14.38 -4.92 -8.55
CA PHE A 268 -14.61 -3.48 -8.45
C PHE A 268 -15.19 -2.90 -9.72
N ALA A 269 -16.46 -2.46 -9.64
CA ALA A 269 -17.22 -1.95 -10.78
C ALA A 269 -16.57 -0.71 -11.42
N SER A 270 -15.86 0.13 -10.66
CA SER A 270 -15.10 1.27 -11.20
C SER A 270 -13.92 0.86 -12.07
N ARG A 271 -13.45 -0.39 -11.99
CA ARG A 271 -12.44 -0.90 -12.92
C ARG A 271 -13.01 -1.41 -14.23
N TRP A 272 -14.32 -1.59 -14.30
CA TRP A 272 -14.96 -2.12 -15.50
C TRP A 272 -14.91 -1.10 -16.64
N PRO A 273 -14.64 -1.52 -17.89
CA PRO A 273 -14.57 -0.60 -19.03
C PRO A 273 -15.87 0.20 -19.27
N ILE A 274 -17.01 -0.35 -18.84
CA ILE A 274 -18.33 0.29 -18.98
C ILE A 274 -18.54 1.44 -17.99
N THR A 275 -17.80 1.48 -16.89
CA THR A 275 -17.87 2.55 -15.88
C THR A 275 -16.99 3.71 -16.30
N VAL A 276 -17.28 4.26 -17.48
CA VAL A 276 -16.47 5.28 -18.16
C VAL A 276 -16.20 6.48 -17.25
N GLY A 277 -17.15 6.86 -16.39
CA GLY A 277 -17.02 7.99 -15.47
C GLY A 277 -16.14 7.76 -14.24
N SER A 278 -15.72 6.52 -13.93
CA SER A 278 -14.89 6.27 -12.73
C SER A 278 -13.54 6.99 -12.81
N PRO A 279 -12.97 7.44 -11.69
CA PRO A 279 -11.62 8.05 -11.63
C PRO A 279 -10.55 7.21 -12.33
N PHE A 280 -10.53 5.89 -12.12
CA PHE A 280 -9.62 4.98 -12.81
C PHE A 280 -9.74 5.03 -14.34
N ASN A 281 -10.96 4.83 -14.89
CA ASN A 281 -11.15 4.87 -16.34
C ASN A 281 -10.87 6.26 -16.94
N GLN A 282 -11.10 7.33 -16.19
CA GLN A 282 -10.68 8.68 -16.60
C GLN A 282 -9.15 8.78 -16.69
N ALA A 283 -8.42 8.34 -15.65
CA ALA A 283 -6.95 8.33 -15.64
C ALA A 283 -6.37 7.49 -16.80
N ARG A 284 -6.97 6.33 -17.08
CA ARG A 284 -6.61 5.51 -18.25
C ARG A 284 -6.77 6.24 -19.57
N ARG A 285 -7.92 6.89 -19.80
CA ARG A 285 -8.16 7.66 -21.04
C ARG A 285 -7.23 8.86 -21.18
N GLN A 286 -6.85 9.46 -20.06
CA GLN A 286 -5.91 10.57 -20.01
C GLN A 286 -4.43 10.12 -20.15
N GLY A 287 -4.17 8.82 -20.26
CA GLY A 287 -2.81 8.29 -20.38
C GLY A 287 -2.01 8.30 -19.09
N ARG A 288 -2.65 8.51 -17.93
CA ARG A 288 -2.03 8.55 -16.58
C ARG A 288 -1.99 7.19 -15.88
N TYR A 289 -2.26 6.10 -16.60
CA TYR A 289 -2.18 4.74 -16.10
C TYR A 289 -1.50 3.84 -17.14
N THR A 290 -0.41 3.17 -16.75
CA THR A 290 0.37 2.29 -17.64
C THR A 290 0.56 0.92 -17.02
N VAL A 291 0.20 -0.13 -17.78
CA VAL A 291 0.50 -1.52 -17.40
C VAL A 291 1.88 -1.90 -17.92
N VAL A 292 2.74 -2.36 -17.01
CA VAL A 292 4.10 -2.82 -17.28
C VAL A 292 4.19 -4.31 -17.01
N LYS A 293 4.30 -5.12 -18.07
CA LYS A 293 4.49 -6.56 -17.94
C LYS A 293 5.89 -6.84 -17.39
N THR A 294 5.95 -7.48 -16.21
CA THR A 294 7.23 -7.72 -15.52
C THR A 294 7.87 -9.05 -15.90
N GLY A 295 7.08 -10.03 -16.32
CA GLY A 295 7.58 -11.34 -16.77
C GLY A 295 6.87 -12.49 -16.05
N PRO A 296 7.59 -13.55 -15.63
CA PRO A 296 6.99 -14.75 -15.07
C PRO A 296 6.64 -14.61 -13.58
N HIS A 297 6.58 -13.42 -13.00
CA HIS A 297 6.22 -13.24 -11.58
C HIS A 297 4.87 -13.89 -11.25
N ALA A 298 4.84 -14.60 -10.13
CA ALA A 298 3.61 -14.90 -9.40
C ALA A 298 3.26 -13.72 -8.48
N HIS A 299 2.11 -13.76 -7.81
CA HIS A 299 1.72 -12.70 -6.88
C HIS A 299 2.67 -12.61 -5.66
N SER A 300 2.96 -13.77 -5.05
CA SER A 300 3.73 -13.85 -3.80
C SER A 300 4.63 -15.09 -3.74
N GLY A 301 5.40 -15.20 -2.66
CA GLY A 301 6.32 -16.32 -2.41
C GLY A 301 7.66 -16.16 -3.11
N SER A 302 8.42 -17.25 -3.18
CA SER A 302 9.80 -17.26 -3.70
C SER A 302 9.92 -16.86 -5.17
N GLN A 303 8.82 -16.95 -5.93
CA GLN A 303 8.69 -16.56 -7.33
C GLN A 303 7.80 -15.31 -7.52
N GLY A 304 7.45 -14.63 -6.42
CA GLY A 304 6.72 -13.37 -6.41
C GLY A 304 7.60 -12.18 -6.83
N TYR A 305 7.04 -10.96 -6.85
CA TYR A 305 7.76 -9.75 -7.28
C TYR A 305 9.06 -9.46 -6.52
N PHE A 306 9.12 -9.82 -5.24
CA PHE A 306 10.30 -9.68 -4.39
C PHE A 306 10.98 -11.03 -4.12
N GLY A 307 10.68 -12.05 -4.91
CA GLY A 307 11.32 -13.36 -4.81
C GLY A 307 12.83 -13.29 -5.08
N THR A 308 13.63 -13.89 -4.19
CA THR A 308 15.08 -13.94 -4.32
C THR A 308 15.57 -15.18 -5.08
N THR A 309 14.66 -16.06 -5.53
CA THR A 309 15.03 -17.21 -6.36
C THR A 309 15.32 -16.78 -7.80
N THR A 310 16.21 -17.52 -8.45
CA THR A 310 16.58 -17.31 -9.85
C THR A 310 15.47 -17.74 -10.81
N ILE A 311 15.39 -17.07 -11.95
CA ILE A 311 14.38 -17.35 -12.98
C ILE A 311 14.89 -18.46 -13.91
N GLY A 312 14.44 -19.68 -13.69
CA GLY A 312 14.84 -20.83 -14.52
C GLY A 312 16.35 -21.06 -14.46
N GLN A 313 17.01 -21.08 -15.63
CA GLN A 313 18.47 -21.19 -15.74
C GLN A 313 19.19 -19.82 -15.77
N SER A 314 18.45 -18.71 -15.68
CA SER A 314 19.05 -17.37 -15.62
C SER A 314 19.77 -17.14 -14.29
N GLN A 315 20.79 -16.28 -14.28
CA GLN A 315 21.38 -15.75 -13.05
C GLN A 315 20.55 -14.61 -12.42
N THR A 316 19.51 -14.12 -13.10
CA THR A 316 18.64 -13.06 -12.59
C THR A 316 17.57 -13.61 -11.66
N THR A 317 17.40 -12.98 -10.51
CA THR A 317 16.32 -13.23 -9.54
C THR A 317 15.02 -12.50 -9.89
N TYR A 318 13.90 -12.91 -9.31
CA TYR A 318 12.62 -12.22 -9.55
C TYR A 318 12.64 -10.76 -9.07
N VAL A 319 13.27 -10.48 -7.92
CA VAL A 319 13.42 -9.12 -7.41
C VAL A 319 14.28 -8.23 -8.32
N GLU A 320 15.35 -8.76 -8.89
CA GLU A 320 16.18 -8.00 -9.86
C GLU A 320 15.40 -7.67 -11.14
N LEU A 321 14.52 -8.57 -11.58
CA LEU A 321 13.64 -8.29 -12.71
C LEU A 321 12.64 -7.18 -12.40
N THR A 322 12.05 -7.18 -11.19
CA THR A 322 11.17 -6.10 -10.72
C THR A 322 11.92 -4.77 -10.65
N LEU A 323 13.10 -4.75 -10.01
CA LEU A 323 13.98 -3.59 -9.94
C LEU A 323 14.31 -3.03 -11.32
N LYS A 324 14.68 -3.90 -12.27
CA LYS A 324 14.97 -3.50 -13.65
C LYS A 324 13.76 -2.81 -14.31
N LYS A 325 12.55 -3.34 -14.12
CA LYS A 325 11.33 -2.77 -14.69
C LYS A 325 10.97 -1.44 -14.06
N VAL A 326 11.08 -1.32 -12.74
CA VAL A 326 10.85 -0.06 -12.03
C VAL A 326 11.86 0.98 -12.46
N ASN A 327 13.14 0.66 -12.57
CA ASN A 327 14.19 1.60 -12.98
C ASN A 327 14.06 2.08 -14.44
N GLN A 328 13.29 1.35 -15.28
CA GLN A 328 12.99 1.75 -16.66
C GLN A 328 11.79 2.70 -16.77
N LEU A 329 11.10 2.98 -15.67
CA LEU A 329 9.92 3.85 -15.69
C LEU A 329 10.30 5.31 -16.01
N PRO A 330 9.46 6.06 -16.75
CA PRO A 330 9.70 7.46 -17.07
C PRO A 330 9.79 8.39 -15.85
N ILE A 331 9.30 7.95 -14.67
CA ILE A 331 9.30 8.72 -13.41
C ILE A 331 10.69 9.17 -12.96
N TRP A 332 11.73 8.45 -13.38
CA TRP A 332 13.12 8.75 -13.02
C TRP A 332 13.76 9.81 -13.93
N SER A 333 13.14 10.12 -15.07
CA SER A 333 13.62 11.19 -15.94
C SER A 333 13.21 12.55 -15.36
N ASN A 334 14.16 13.48 -15.28
CA ASN A 334 13.84 14.86 -14.88
C ASN A 334 12.98 15.50 -15.97
N GLN A 335 11.72 15.82 -15.68
CA GLN A 335 10.81 16.51 -16.61
C GLN A 335 11.17 17.99 -16.86
N ASN A 336 12.42 18.40 -16.66
CA ASN A 336 12.92 19.75 -16.98
C ASN A 336 13.33 19.90 -18.45
N GLN A 337 12.54 19.34 -19.36
CA GLN A 337 12.60 19.65 -20.79
C GLN A 337 11.19 19.97 -21.28
N LYS A 338 10.67 21.11 -20.85
CA LYS A 338 9.69 21.88 -21.61
C LYS A 338 10.05 23.35 -21.55
#